data_AF-A0A660RVT4-F1
#
_entry.id   AF-A0A660RVT4-F1
#
_cell.length_a   1.000
_cell.length_b   1.000
_cell.length_c   1.000
_cell.angle_alpha   90.00
_cell.angle_beta   90.00
_cell.angle_gamma   90.00
#
_symmetry.space_group_name_H-M   'P 1'
#
loop_
_entity.id
_entity.type
_entity.pdbx_description
1 polymer ?
#
loop_
_entity_poly.entity_id
_entity_poly.type
_entity_poly.pdbx_seq_one_letter_code
_entity_poly.pdbx_strand_id
1 'polypeptide(L)'
;CPPVVVGIGIGGDFEKSAILAKKALFRELGKSNADPKIEKLEKELFSEINSLGIGPLGFGGKTTCLAVHIETYPCHIASLPVAVNIQCHSIRNVKIKLL
;
A
#
# COMPACT_ATOMS: atom_id res chain seq x y z
N CYS A 1 -11.97 8.73 -3.63
CA CYS A 1 -12.79 7.81 -4.46
C CYS A 1 -12.44 6.35 -4.19
N PRO A 2 -12.73 5.82 -2.99
CA PRO A 2 -12.60 4.39 -2.71
C PRO A 2 -13.54 3.54 -3.60
N PRO A 3 -13.24 2.24 -3.82
CA PRO A 3 -12.17 1.46 -3.18
C PRO A 3 -10.74 1.88 -3.58
N VAL A 4 -9.84 1.96 -2.61
CA VAL A 4 -8.44 2.37 -2.82
C VAL A 4 -7.47 1.19 -2.77
N VAL A 5 -6.28 1.37 -3.32
CA VAL A 5 -5.09 0.57 -2.98
C VAL A 5 -4.15 1.44 -2.17
N VAL A 6 -3.66 0.91 -1.05
CA VAL A 6 -2.75 1.61 -0.15
C VAL A 6 -1.34 1.07 -0.34
N GLY A 7 -0.42 1.95 -0.72
CA GLY A 7 1.01 1.66 -0.82
C GLY A 7 1.75 2.31 0.33
N ILE A 8 2.60 1.57 1.03
CA ILE A 8 3.36 2.07 2.17
C ILE A 8 4.85 1.83 1.91
N GLY A 9 5.66 2.84 2.13
CA GLY A 9 7.11 2.74 2.09
C GLY A 9 7.68 2.95 3.49
N ILE A 10 8.51 2.03 3.97
CA ILE A 10 9.11 2.07 5.31
C ILE A 10 10.63 2.04 5.20
N GLY A 11 11.28 3.03 5.82
CA GLY A 11 12.74 3.18 5.85
C GLY A 11 13.34 3.90 4.64
N GLY A 12 14.66 3.80 4.47
CA GLY A 12 15.43 4.73 3.66
C GLY A 12 15.55 6.11 4.32
N ASP A 13 15.66 7.15 3.50
CA ASP A 13 15.43 8.54 3.88
C ASP A 13 13.96 8.94 3.57
N PHE A 14 13.61 10.21 3.80
CA PHE A 14 12.25 10.69 3.56
C PHE A 14 11.82 10.54 2.09
N GLU A 15 12.68 10.89 1.14
CA GLU A 15 12.39 10.77 -0.30
C GLU A 15 12.22 9.31 -0.72
N LYS A 16 13.12 8.44 -0.24
CA LYS A 16 13.10 7.01 -0.52
C LYS A 16 11.81 6.36 -0.02
N SER A 17 11.34 6.71 1.17
CA SER A 17 10.07 6.18 1.69
C SER A 17 8.90 6.50 0.77
N ALA A 18 8.83 7.72 0.21
CA ALA A 18 7.80 8.11 -0.74
C ALA A 18 7.89 7.34 -2.07
N ILE A 19 9.12 7.13 -2.58
CA ILE A 19 9.36 6.31 -3.79
C ILE A 19 8.91 4.86 -3.56
N LEU A 20 9.23 4.27 -2.40
CA LEU A 20 8.83 2.92 -2.03
C LEU A 20 7.30 2.80 -1.92
N ALA A 21 6.64 3.77 -1.28
CA ALA A 21 5.19 3.81 -1.20
C ALA A 21 4.54 3.88 -2.59
N LYS A 22 5.11 4.65 -3.52
CA LYS A 22 4.65 4.69 -4.92
C LYS A 22 4.89 3.36 -5.64
N LYS A 23 6.05 2.73 -5.44
CA LYS A 23 6.37 1.42 -6.01
C LYS A 23 5.40 0.33 -5.53
N ALA A 24 5.03 0.36 -4.25
CA ALA A 24 4.08 -0.58 -3.66
C ALA A 24 2.71 -0.58 -4.37
N LEU A 25 2.25 0.57 -4.89
CA LEU A 25 1.00 0.68 -5.64
C LEU A 25 1.00 -0.06 -6.99
N PHE A 26 2.17 -0.46 -7.50
CA PHE A 26 2.31 -1.21 -8.74
C PHE A 26 2.43 -2.73 -8.52
N ARG A 27 2.35 -3.19 -7.27
CA ARG A 27 2.21 -4.62 -7.00
C ARG A 27 0.86 -5.13 -7.49
N GLU A 28 0.86 -6.39 -7.90
CA GLU A 28 -0.35 -7.08 -8.33
C GLU A 28 -1.33 -7.20 -7.16
N LEU A 29 -2.59 -6.89 -7.40
CA LEU A 29 -3.64 -6.97 -6.38
C LEU A 29 -3.70 -8.38 -5.80
N GLY A 30 -3.78 -8.47 -4.47
CA GLY A 30 -3.83 -9.76 -3.76
C GLY A 30 -2.48 -10.47 -3.62
N LYS A 31 -1.39 -9.95 -4.22
CA LYS A 31 -0.06 -10.53 -4.03
C LYS A 31 0.50 -10.16 -2.64
N SER A 32 0.68 -11.16 -1.79
CA SER A 32 1.36 -11.03 -0.50
C SER A 32 2.83 -10.61 -0.63
N ASN A 33 3.34 -9.95 0.41
CA ASN A 33 4.78 -9.76 0.58
C ASN A 33 5.49 -11.10 0.80
N ALA A 34 6.75 -11.22 0.38
CA ALA A 34 7.58 -12.40 0.62
C ALA A 34 8.08 -12.50 2.07
N ASP A 35 8.21 -11.37 2.79
CA ASP A 35 8.52 -11.35 4.22
C ASP A 35 7.23 -11.61 5.03
N PRO A 36 7.16 -12.71 5.82
CA PRO A 36 5.98 -13.05 6.61
C PRO A 36 5.55 -11.98 7.62
N LYS A 37 6.51 -11.19 8.15
CA LYS A 37 6.20 -10.11 9.09
C LYS A 37 5.48 -8.97 8.38
N ILE A 38 5.92 -8.64 7.17
CA ILE A 38 5.31 -7.59 6.36
C ILE A 38 3.98 -8.05 5.79
N GLU A 39 3.87 -9.30 5.34
CA GLU A 39 2.60 -9.87 4.90
C GLU A 39 1.55 -9.82 6.01
N LYS A 40 1.93 -10.19 7.25
CA LYS A 40 1.02 -10.11 8.40
C LYS A 40 0.51 -8.68 8.60
N LEU A 41 1.41 -7.69 8.55
CA LEU A 41 1.04 -6.28 8.68
C LEU A 41 0.15 -5.78 7.53
N GLU A 42 0.40 -6.21 6.28
CA GLU A 42 -0.46 -5.93 5.13
C GLU A 42 -1.89 -6.41 5.38
N LYS A 43 -2.05 -7.64 5.92
CA LYS A 43 -3.37 -8.23 6.23
C LYS A 43 -4.07 -7.53 7.38
N GLU A 44 -3.34 -7.20 8.45
CA GLU A 44 -3.88 -6.46 9.61
C GLU A 44 -4.43 -5.10 9.16
N LEU A 45 -3.62 -4.30 8.47
CA LEU A 45 -4.03 -2.99 7.96
C LEU A 45 -5.19 -3.10 6.96
N PHE A 46 -5.17 -4.10 6.07
CA PHE A 46 -6.28 -4.31 5.14
C PHE A 46 -7.61 -4.56 5.87
N SER A 47 -7.59 -5.37 6.92
CA SER A 47 -8.77 -5.64 7.75
C SER A 47 -9.23 -4.39 8.50
N GLU A 48 -8.30 -3.66 9.13
CA GLU A 48 -8.59 -2.44 9.87
C GLU A 48 -9.22 -1.37 8.96
N ILE A 49 -8.62 -1.09 7.80
CA ILE A 49 -9.14 -0.08 6.87
C ILE A 49 -10.56 -0.42 6.38
N ASN A 50 -10.83 -1.70 6.11
CA ASN A 50 -12.16 -2.13 5.69
C ASN A 50 -13.18 -2.16 6.84
N SER A 51 -12.73 -2.29 8.09
CA SER A 51 -13.58 -2.18 9.28
C SER A 51 -14.01 -0.74 9.61
N LEU A 52 -13.35 0.29 9.04
CA LEU A 52 -13.72 1.70 9.27
C LEU A 52 -15.12 2.05 8.76
N GLY A 53 -15.73 1.22 7.93
CA GLY A 53 -17.10 1.43 7.45
C GLY A 53 -17.26 2.57 6.44
N ILE A 54 -16.17 3.15 5.93
CA ILE A 54 -16.17 4.24 4.94
C ILE A 54 -16.81 3.78 3.62
N GLY A 55 -16.41 2.60 3.13
CA GLY A 55 -16.97 1.95 1.95
C GLY A 55 -16.76 2.70 0.62
N PRO A 56 -17.37 2.20 -0.47
CA PRO A 56 -17.18 2.75 -1.81
C PRO A 56 -17.65 4.21 -1.90
N LEU A 57 -16.82 5.05 -2.53
CA LEU A 57 -17.00 6.51 -2.65
C LEU A 57 -17.23 7.27 -1.32
N GLY A 58 -17.15 6.62 -0.15
CA GLY A 58 -17.45 7.22 1.14
C GLY A 58 -18.92 7.17 1.56
N PHE A 59 -19.76 6.39 0.87
CA PHE A 59 -21.20 6.27 1.20
C PHE A 59 -21.51 5.19 2.24
N GLY A 60 -20.49 4.68 2.93
CA GLY A 60 -20.63 3.56 3.84
C GLY A 60 -20.43 2.21 3.14
N GLY A 61 -20.23 1.17 3.94
CA GLY A 61 -20.14 -0.22 3.46
C GLY A 61 -18.83 -0.92 3.87
N LYS A 62 -18.63 -2.13 3.32
CA LYS A 62 -17.57 -3.05 3.76
C LYS A 62 -16.22 -2.86 3.05
N THR A 63 -16.22 -2.25 1.87
CA THR A 63 -15.05 -2.23 0.98
C THR A 63 -14.55 -0.81 0.77
N THR A 64 -13.64 -0.38 1.63
CA THR A 64 -12.88 0.87 1.51
C THR A 64 -11.59 0.66 0.72
N CYS A 65 -10.95 -0.49 0.90
CA CYS A 65 -9.64 -0.81 0.38
C CYS A 65 -9.65 -2.18 -0.33
N LEU A 66 -8.96 -2.26 -1.47
CA LEU A 66 -8.78 -3.49 -2.26
C LEU A 66 -7.48 -4.22 -1.92
N ALA A 67 -6.43 -3.50 -1.54
CA ALA A 67 -5.15 -4.07 -1.15
C ALA A 67 -4.31 -3.07 -0.35
N VAL A 68 -3.50 -3.60 0.57
CA VAL A 68 -2.41 -2.88 1.22
C VAL A 68 -1.11 -3.54 0.81
N HIS A 69 -0.16 -2.75 0.32
CA HIS A 69 1.15 -3.22 -0.09
C HIS A 69 2.23 -2.39 0.58
N ILE A 70 3.23 -3.07 1.16
CA ILE A 70 4.33 -2.46 1.89
C ILE A 70 5.64 -2.83 1.19
N GLU A 71 6.48 -1.84 0.94
CA GLU A 71 7.88 -1.99 0.55
C GLU A 71 8.76 -1.43 1.66
N THR A 72 9.82 -2.16 2.03
CA THR A 72 10.73 -1.77 3.11
C THR A 72 12.15 -1.54 2.60
N TYR A 73 12.91 -0.74 3.33
CA TYR A 73 14.32 -0.49 3.08
C TYR A 73 15.05 -0.18 4.40
N PRO A 74 16.34 -0.54 4.55
CA PRO A 74 17.10 -0.17 5.75
C PRO A 74 17.14 1.35 5.98
N CYS A 75 17.18 1.80 7.22
CA CYS A 75 17.35 3.21 7.58
C CYS A 75 18.26 3.36 8.80
N HIS A 76 18.66 4.61 9.08
CA HIS A 76 19.47 4.94 10.25
C HIS A 76 18.67 4.65 11.54
N ILE A 77 19.28 4.10 12.58
CA ILE A 77 18.57 3.69 13.81
C ILE A 77 17.83 4.86 14.50
N ALA A 78 18.32 6.09 14.35
CA ALA A 78 17.69 7.28 14.91
C ALA A 78 16.51 7.81 14.07
N SER A 79 16.14 7.17 12.96
CA SER A 79 15.08 7.65 12.07
C SER A 79 14.37 6.50 11.36
N LEU A 80 13.04 6.52 11.35
CA LEU A 80 12.23 5.59 10.58
C LEU A 80 11.27 6.36 9.66
N PRO A 81 11.72 6.76 8.46
CA PRO A 81 10.84 7.41 7.51
C PRO A 81 9.73 6.48 7.04
N VAL A 82 8.50 6.98 7.01
CA VAL A 82 7.33 6.22 6.53
C VAL A 82 6.49 7.13 5.64
N ALA A 83 6.10 6.62 4.48
CA ALA A 83 5.18 7.30 3.59
C ALA A 83 4.00 6.40 3.23
N VAL A 84 2.81 6.99 3.18
CA VAL A 84 1.59 6.34 2.72
C VAL A 84 1.14 7.00 1.43
N ASN A 85 0.93 6.20 0.40
CA ASN A 85 0.47 6.62 -0.92
C ASN A 85 -0.83 5.89 -1.27
N ILE A 86 -1.74 6.57 -1.93
CA ILE A 86 -3.09 6.09 -2.20
C ILE A 86 -3.34 6.09 -3.70
N GLN A 87 -3.73 4.95 -4.25
CA GLN A 87 -4.27 4.83 -5.59
C GLN A 87 -5.80 4.73 -5.51
N CYS A 88 -6.52 5.58 -6.24
CA CYS A 88 -7.98 5.51 -6.33
C CYS A 88 -8.44 4.35 -7.22
N HIS A 89 -9.76 4.13 -7.29
CA HIS A 89 -10.37 3.11 -8.16
C HIS A 89 -9.98 3.24 -9.65
N SER A 90 -9.57 4.43 -10.11
CA SER A 90 -9.03 4.64 -11.46
C SER A 90 -7.55 4.22 -11.55
N ILE A 91 -7.29 2.93 -11.36
CA ILE A 91 -5.95 2.34 -11.47
C ILE A 91 -5.52 2.37 -12.95
N ARG A 92 -4.63 3.30 -13.29
CA ARG A 92 -4.15 3.55 -14.65
C ARG A 92 -2.66 3.22 -14.74
N ASN A 93 -2.35 1.94 -14.85
CA ASN A 93 -1.00 1.46 -15.06
C ASN A 93 -0.99 0.32 -16.08
N VAL A 94 0.14 0.15 -16.76
CA VAL A 94 0.39 -0.97 -17.66
C VAL A 94 1.84 -1.39 -17.50
N LYS A 95 2.09 -2.69 -17.46
CA LYS A 95 3.44 -3.25 -17.47
C LYS A 95 3.67 -3.93 -18.81
N ILE A 96 4.69 -3.46 -19.53
CA ILE A 96 5.05 -3.99 -20.85
C ILE A 96 6.36 -4.76 -20.68
N LYS A 97 6.42 -5.99 -21.20
CA LYS A 97 7.65 -6.77 -21.31
C LYS A 97 8.11 -6.70 -22.77
N LEU A 98 9.30 -6.16 -22.99
CA LEU A 98 9.93 -6.19 -24.31
C LEU A 98 10.51 -7.59 -24.54
N LEU A 99 10.31 -8.12 -25.75
CA LEU A 99 10.86 -9.40 -26.21
C LEU A 99 12.32 -9.25 -26.59
#